data_AF-A0A8J6TN57-F1
#
_entry.id   AF-A0A8J6TN57-F1
#
_cell.length_a   1.000
_cell.length_b   1.000
_cell.length_c   1.000
_cell.angle_alpha   90.00
_cell.angle_beta   90.00
_cell.angle_gamma   90.00
#
_symmetry.space_group_name_H-M   'P 1'
#
loop_
_entity.id
_entity.type
_entity.pdbx_description
1 polymer ?
#
loop_
_entity_poly.entity_id
_entity_poly.type
_entity_poly.pdbx_seq_one_letter_code
_entity_poly.pdbx_strand_id
1 'polypeptide(L)' 'MGQGFFFDEKILCEECFKKAEDWEVFEGREAPQRKEMEANDCLQCGIPLPDIAQPYE' A
#
# COMPACT_ATOMS: atom_id res chain seq x y z
N MET A 1 8.78 2.99 -13.18
CA MET A 1 7.33 3.17 -13.06
C MET A 1 6.97 2.64 -11.67
N GLY A 2 6.35 3.47 -10.81
CA GLY A 2 6.14 3.17 -9.40
C GLY A 2 5.03 2.14 -9.15
N GLN A 3 5.12 1.43 -8.01
CA GLN A 3 4.19 0.36 -7.61
C GLN A 3 3.41 0.78 -6.35
N GLY A 4 2.09 0.60 -6.35
CA GLY A 4 1.19 0.93 -5.24
C GLY A 4 0.45 -0.29 -4.69
N PHE A 5 -0.05 -0.19 -3.46
CA PHE A 5 -0.75 -1.28 -2.79
C PHE A 5 -2.22 -0.91 -2.55
N PHE A 6 -3.14 -1.80 -2.88
CA PHE A 6 -4.57 -1.57 -2.67
C PHE A 6 -5.00 -1.94 -1.25
N PHE A 7 -5.70 -1.03 -0.57
CA PHE A 7 -6.23 -1.19 0.78
C PHE A 7 -7.53 -0.41 0.90
N ASP A 8 -8.63 -1.08 1.27
CA ASP A 8 -9.95 -0.45 1.52
C ASP A 8 -10.34 0.57 0.43
N GLU A 9 -10.31 0.12 -0.84
CA GLU A 9 -10.61 0.95 -2.02
C GLU A 9 -9.63 2.10 -2.33
N LYS A 10 -8.52 2.20 -1.58
CA LYS A 10 -7.48 3.22 -1.74
C LYS A 10 -6.15 2.60 -2.17
N ILE A 11 -5.34 3.38 -2.87
CA ILE A 11 -3.97 3.00 -3.22
C ILE A 11 -3.02 3.67 -2.24
N LEU A 12 -2.21 2.86 -1.56
CA LEU A 12 -1.26 3.24 -0.51
C LEU A 12 0.18 2.96 -0.95
N CYS A 13 1.15 3.74 -0.43
CA CYS A 13 2.56 3.34 -0.45
C CYS A 13 2.82 2.21 0.55
N GLU A 14 3.98 1.54 0.48
CA GLU A 14 4.29 0.46 1.40
C GLU A 14 4.17 0.87 2.88
N GLU A 15 4.70 2.05 3.24
CA GLU A 15 4.63 2.53 4.64
C GLU A 15 3.21 2.84 5.08
N CYS A 16 2.39 3.46 4.20
CA CYS A 16 0.98 3.73 4.48
C CYS A 16 0.18 2.44 4.58
N PHE A 17 0.45 1.46 3.72
CA PHE A 17 -0.18 0.15 3.76
C PHE A 17 0.13 -0.58 5.06
N LYS A 18 1.42 -0.67 5.45
CA LYS A 18 1.84 -1.28 6.72
C LYS A 18 1.13 -0.64 7.92
N LYS A 19 1.10 0.69 7.98
CA LYS A 19 0.41 1.42 9.07
C LYS A 19 -1.10 1.14 9.09
N ALA A 20 -1.75 1.02 7.93
CA ALA A 20 -3.17 0.71 7.84
C ALA A 20 -3.47 -0.74 8.23
N GLU A 21 -2.62 -1.68 7.81
CA GLU A 21 -2.69 -3.10 8.19
C GLU A 21 -2.51 -3.26 9.71
N ASP A 22 -1.46 -2.68 10.29
CA ASP A 22 -1.21 -2.67 11.74
C ASP A 22 -2.43 -2.11 12.51
N TRP A 23 -3.04 -1.03 12.00
CA TRP A 23 -4.23 -0.44 12.61
C TRP A 23 -5.42 -1.40 12.60
N GLU A 24 -5.71 -2.07 11.48
CA GLU A 24 -6.83 -3.01 11.41
C GLU A 24 -6.61 -4.27 12.24
N VAL A 25 -5.37 -4.77 12.28
CA VAL A 25 -4.99 -5.85 13.20
C VAL A 25 -5.19 -5.41 14.65
N PHE A 26 -4.80 -4.18 15.01
CA PHE A 26 -5.02 -3.63 16.35
C PHE A 26 -6.51 -3.47 16.69
N GLU A 27 -7.35 -3.08 15.73
CA GLU A 27 -8.80 -3.01 15.90
C GLU A 27 -9.49 -4.39 15.86
N GLY A 28 -8.73 -5.48 15.69
CA GLY A 28 -9.25 -6.84 15.64
C GLY A 28 -10.06 -7.15 14.38
N ARG A 29 -9.85 -6.38 13.31
CA ARG A 29 -10.45 -6.61 11.98
C ARG A 29 -9.56 -7.53 11.16
N GLU A 30 -10.17 -8.21 10.18
CA GLU A 30 -9.40 -9.03 9.24
C GLU A 30 -8.63 -8.11 8.29
N ALA A 31 -7.30 -8.21 8.31
CA ALA A 31 -6.44 -7.41 7.46
C ALA A 31 -6.69 -7.74 5.98
N PRO A 32 -6.89 -6.75 5.10
CA PRO A 32 -7.05 -6.99 3.67
C PRO A 32 -5.75 -7.50 3.04
N GLN A 33 -5.87 -8.38 2.05
CA GLN A 33 -4.74 -8.92 1.30
C GLN A 33 -4.01 -7.81 0.54
N ARG A 34 -2.68 -7.70 0.73
CA ARG A 34 -1.84 -6.78 -0.04
C ARG A 34 -1.89 -7.13 -1.53
N LYS A 35 -2.45 -6.24 -2.34
CA LYS A 35 -2.47 -6.36 -3.81
C LYS A 35 -1.64 -5.26 -4.46
N GLU A 36 -0.67 -5.65 -5.28
CA GLU A 36 0.15 -4.72 -6.07
C GLU A 36 -0.66 -4.19 -7.27
N MET A 37 -0.58 -2.88 -7.51
CA MET A 37 -1.18 -2.17 -8.64
C MET A 37 -0.16 -1.18 -9.20
N GLU A 38 -0.13 -1.01 -10.53
CA GLU A 38 0.64 0.08 -11.16
C GLU A 38 -0.08 1.40 -10.99
N ALA A 39 0.49 2.29 -10.17
CA ALA A 39 -0.01 3.64 -9.92
C ALA A 39 1.17 4.59 -9.71
N ASN A 40 1.04 5.83 -10.18
CA ASN A 40 2.11 6.82 -10.02
C ASN A 40 2.12 7.46 -8.63
N ASP A 41 0.94 7.58 -7.99
CA ASP A 41 0.76 8.34 -6.76
C ASP A 41 -0.09 7.56 -5.74
N CYS A 42 0.27 7.67 -4.45
CA CYS A 42 -0.56 7.17 -3.36
C CYS A 42 -1.80 8.08 -3.16
N LEU A 43 -3.01 7.52 -3.17
CA LEU A 43 -4.26 8.29 -2.99
C LEU A 43 -4.45 8.81 -1.56
N GLN A 44 -3.72 8.27 -0.59
CA GLN A 44 -3.87 8.65 0.82
C GLN A 44 -2.99 9.83 1.20
N CYS A 45 -1.72 9.80 0.83
CA CYS A 45 -0.76 10.84 1.18
C CYS A 45 -0.36 11.73 -0.01
N GLY A 46 -0.77 11.41 -1.25
CA GLY A 46 -0.38 12.14 -2.44
C GLY A 46 1.13 12.07 -2.74
N ILE A 47 1.86 11.20 -2.04
CA ILE A 47 3.30 11.05 -2.18
C ILE A 47 3.55 10.13 -3.39
N PRO A 48 4.45 10.51 -4.31
CA PRO A 48 4.87 9.64 -5.40
C PRO A 48 5.42 8.35 -4.81
N LEU A 49 4.95 7.23 -5.34
CA LEU A 49 5.35 5.93 -4.84
C LEU A 49 6.83 5.72 -5.14
N PRO A 50 7.65 5.30 -4.16
CA PRO A 50 9.06 5.08 -4.42
C PRO A 50 9.20 4.10 -5.57
N ASP A 51 9.98 4.46 -6.59
CA ASP A 51 10.36 3.58 -7.70
C ASP A 51 11.38 2.58 -7.17
N ILE A 52 10.93 1.69 -6.27
CA ILE A 52 11.70 0.53 -5.83
C ILE A 52 11.58 -0.52 -6.92
N ALA A 53 12.37 -0.31 -7.97
CA ALA A 53 12.65 -1.33 -8.95
C ALA A 53 13.21 -2.57 -8.21
N GLN A 54 12.43 -3.65 -8.22
CA GLN A 54 12.80 -5.02 -8.63
C GLN A 54 12.19 -6.10 -7.71
N PRO A 55 11.71 -7.20 -8.31
CA PRO A 55 11.12 -8.35 -7.61
C PRO A 55 12.18 -9.05 -6.76
N TYR A 56 11.80 -9.46 -5.56
CA TYR A 56 12.54 -10.47 -4.81
C TYR A 56 12.38 -11.81 -5.55
N GLU A 57 13.48 -12.30 -6.14
CA GLU A 57 13.63 -13.70 -6.60
C GLU A 57 13.60 -14.68 -5.43
#